data_AF-A0A124JUE8-F1
#
_entry.id   AF-A0A124JUE8-F1
#
_cell.length_a   1.000
_cell.length_b   1.000
_cell.length_c   1.000
_cell.angle_alpha   90.00
_cell.angle_beta   90.00
_cell.angle_gamma   90.00
#
_symmetry.space_group_name_H-M   'P 1'
#
loop_
_entity.id
_entity.type
_entity.pdbx_description
1 polymer ?
#
loop_
_entity_poly.entity_id
_entity_poly.type
_entity_poly.pdbx_seq_one_letter_code
_entity_poly.pdbx_strand_id
1 'polypeptide(L)'
;MIASIIMALFGRWLADAEGVIKDQWRWITATPVHLLGAVLAVSVALNLWQWHICAMRAREVDALTLERNGWRKAEEVTIQSNDKLTKALHEQNAAVEGLKADADKRVLAGQAALGAAKDRSAVREDLAARIDAQRASAGTGDNCRTSPAVMAAKGQL
;
A
#
# COMPACT_ATOMS: atom_id res chain seq x y z
N MET A 1 -69.42 65.64 64.31
CA MET A 1 -69.51 65.45 62.84
C MET A 1 -68.15 65.61 62.15
N ILE A 2 -67.40 66.69 62.39
CA ILE A 2 -66.10 66.97 61.75
C ILE A 2 -65.04 65.88 62.00
N ALA A 3 -64.90 65.39 63.23
CA ALA A 3 -63.92 64.36 63.57
C ALA A 3 -64.11 63.03 62.80
N SER A 4 -65.37 62.66 62.49
CA SER A 4 -65.66 61.44 61.73
C SER A 4 -65.27 61.55 60.26
N ILE A 5 -65.35 62.77 59.69
CA ILE A 5 -64.94 63.03 58.30
C ILE A 5 -63.41 62.99 58.19
N ILE A 6 -62.70 63.56 59.16
CA ILE A 6 -61.24 63.55 59.21
C ILE A 6 -60.70 62.12 59.33
N MET A 7 -61.29 61.30 60.22
CA MET A 7 -60.86 59.90 60.37
C MET A 7 -61.13 59.04 59.12
N ALA A 8 -62.24 59.29 58.40
CA ALA A 8 -62.54 58.60 57.15
C ALA A 8 -61.57 58.97 56.02
N LEU A 9 -61.21 60.26 55.91
CA LEU A 9 -60.21 60.73 54.94
C LEU A 9 -58.82 60.18 55.26
N PHE A 10 -58.44 60.11 56.53
CA PHE A 10 -57.16 59.55 56.96
C PHE A 10 -57.07 58.04 56.70
N GLY A 11 -58.14 57.28 56.99
CA GLY A 11 -58.20 55.85 56.67
C GLY A 11 -58.09 55.57 55.17
N ARG A 12 -58.72 56.40 54.34
CA ARG A 12 -58.62 56.28 52.87
C ARG A 12 -57.22 56.61 52.36
N TRP A 13 -56.56 57.65 52.91
CA TRP A 13 -55.19 58.00 52.57
C TRP A 13 -54.19 56.90 52.96
N LEU A 14 -54.36 56.27 54.12
CA LEU A 14 -53.55 55.12 54.56
C LEU A 14 -53.71 53.90 53.65
N ALA A 15 -54.95 53.57 53.27
CA ALA A 15 -55.22 52.44 52.38
C ALA A 15 -54.61 52.65 50.97
N ASP A 16 -54.68 53.89 50.45
CA ASP A 16 -54.07 54.25 49.16
C ASP A 16 -52.53 54.20 49.25
N ALA A 17 -51.95 54.70 50.35
CA ALA A 17 -50.51 54.63 50.60
C ALA A 17 -50.02 53.18 50.70
N GLU A 18 -50.78 52.29 51.35
CA GLU A 18 -50.44 50.87 51.46
C GLU A 18 -50.47 50.16 50.09
N GLY A 19 -51.42 50.52 49.22
CA GLY A 19 -51.50 50.01 47.85
C GLY A 19 -50.29 50.40 47.01
N VAL A 20 -49.91 51.68 47.03
CA VAL A 20 -48.74 52.19 46.29
C VAL A 20 -47.43 51.54 46.78
N ILE A 21 -47.29 51.34 48.09
CA ILE A 21 -46.10 50.70 48.68
C ILE A 21 -46.02 49.22 48.25
N LYS A 22 -47.13 48.48 48.27
CA LYS A 22 -47.17 47.07 47.85
C LYS A 22 -46.84 46.89 46.37
N ASP A 23 -47.36 47.77 45.51
CA ASP A 23 -47.08 47.72 44.09
C ASP A 23 -45.61 48.09 43.79
N GLN A 24 -45.07 49.12 44.43
CA GLN A 24 -43.63 49.44 44.31
C GLN A 24 -42.74 48.29 44.79
N TRP A 25 -43.08 47.63 45.90
CA TRP A 25 -42.34 46.47 46.39
C TRP A 25 -42.36 45.29 45.42
N ARG A 26 -43.50 45.03 44.75
CA ARG A 26 -43.57 43.99 43.70
C ARG A 26 -42.64 44.31 42.53
N TRP A 27 -42.58 45.57 42.07
CA TRP A 27 -41.66 45.95 40.99
C TRP A 27 -40.19 45.87 41.40
N ILE A 28 -39.86 46.29 42.63
CA ILE A 28 -38.49 46.25 43.16
C ILE A 28 -38.00 44.81 43.33
N THR A 29 -38.87 43.86 43.68
CA THR A 29 -38.47 42.47 43.95
C THR A 29 -38.62 41.54 42.74
N ALA A 30 -39.68 41.66 41.95
CA ALA A 30 -39.94 40.77 40.83
C ALA A 30 -38.97 41.03 39.66
N THR A 31 -38.73 42.30 39.31
CA THR A 31 -37.89 42.66 38.15
C THR A 31 -36.44 42.14 38.25
N PRO A 32 -35.71 42.32 39.37
CA PRO A 32 -34.35 41.77 39.48
C PRO A 32 -34.31 40.25 39.57
N VAL A 33 -35.32 39.60 40.18
CA VAL A 33 -35.39 38.13 40.22
C VAL A 33 -35.60 37.55 38.82
N HIS A 34 -36.46 38.17 38.00
CA HIS A 34 -36.63 37.77 36.60
C HIS A 34 -35.38 38.01 35.75
N LEU A 35 -34.68 39.13 35.96
CA LEU A 35 -33.41 39.42 35.26
C LEU A 35 -32.31 38.42 35.64
N LEU A 36 -32.15 38.10 36.93
CA LEU A 36 -31.21 37.09 37.40
C LEU A 36 -31.53 35.70 36.83
N GLY A 37 -32.81 35.32 36.82
CA GLY A 37 -33.27 34.07 36.21
C GLY A 37 -32.96 34.00 34.71
N ALA A 38 -33.19 35.09 33.98
CA ALA A 38 -32.88 35.17 32.55
C ALA A 38 -31.37 35.07 32.26
N VAL A 39 -30.53 35.78 33.04
CA VAL A 39 -29.07 35.69 32.91
C VAL A 39 -28.59 34.27 33.17
N LEU A 40 -29.07 33.64 34.23
CA LEU A 40 -28.68 32.27 34.58
C LEU A 40 -29.11 31.27 33.50
N ALA A 41 -30.32 31.41 32.96
CA ALA A 41 -30.80 30.58 31.86
C ALA A 41 -29.93 30.73 30.60
N VAL A 42 -29.58 31.96 30.22
CA VAL A 42 -28.68 32.22 29.08
C VAL A 42 -27.29 31.63 29.33
N SER A 43 -26.73 31.80 30.54
CA SER A 43 -25.43 31.21 30.89
C SER A 43 -25.43 29.69 30.80
N VAL A 44 -26.48 29.01 31.29
CA VAL A 44 -26.60 27.55 31.18
C VAL A 44 -26.72 27.13 29.71
N ALA A 45 -27.56 27.81 28.93
CA ALA A 45 -27.73 27.52 27.50
C ALA A 45 -26.42 27.67 26.72
N LEU A 46 -25.65 28.74 26.97
CA LEU A 46 -24.35 28.97 26.34
C LEU A 46 -23.34 27.88 26.70
N ASN A 47 -23.28 27.47 27.96
CA ASN A 47 -22.41 26.37 28.39
C ASN A 47 -22.78 25.08 27.66
N LEU A 48 -24.06 24.69 27.68
CA LEU A 48 -24.53 23.47 27.00
C LEU A 48 -24.24 23.51 25.50
N TRP A 49 -24.41 24.66 24.86
CA TRP A 49 -24.08 24.85 23.44
C TRP A 49 -22.58 24.68 23.17
N GLN A 50 -21.72 25.26 24.03
CA GLN A 50 -20.27 25.09 23.92
C GLN A 50 -19.86 23.63 24.09
N TRP A 51 -20.42 22.92 25.08
CA TRP A 51 -20.19 21.47 25.25
C TRP A 51 -20.60 20.68 24.02
N HIS A 52 -21.75 21.00 23.42
CA HIS A 52 -22.23 20.34 22.22
C HIS A 52 -21.31 20.56 21.01
N ILE A 53 -20.84 21.80 20.79
CA ILE A 53 -19.88 22.11 19.72
C ILE A 53 -18.55 21.39 19.94
N CYS A 54 -18.03 21.38 21.17
CA CYS A 54 -16.80 20.65 21.49
C CYS A 54 -16.95 19.15 21.21
N ALA A 55 -18.09 18.56 21.56
CA ALA A 55 -18.37 17.14 21.30
C ALA A 55 -18.48 16.83 19.80
N MET A 56 -19.09 17.71 18.99
CA MET A 56 -19.13 17.54 17.54
C MET A 56 -17.74 17.64 16.91
N ARG A 57 -16.94 18.64 17.30
CA ARG A 57 -15.56 18.78 16.82
C ARG A 57 -14.67 17.60 17.19
N ALA A 58 -14.84 17.06 18.40
CA ALA A 58 -14.09 15.86 18.82
C ALA A 58 -14.39 14.67 17.89
N ARG A 59 -15.66 14.45 17.54
CA ARG A 59 -16.05 13.38 16.60
C ARG A 59 -15.49 13.59 15.20
N GLU A 60 -15.47 14.83 14.70
CA GLU A 60 -14.85 15.16 13.41
C GLU A 60 -13.35 14.87 13.42
N VAL A 61 -12.64 15.27 14.48
CA VAL A 61 -11.20 15.00 14.63
C VAL A 61 -10.93 13.50 14.71
N ASP A 62 -11.75 12.74 15.43
CA ASP A 62 -11.61 11.29 15.51
C ASP A 62 -11.83 10.62 14.15
N ALA A 63 -12.85 11.05 13.41
CA ALA A 63 -13.12 10.55 12.06
C ALA A 63 -11.96 10.85 11.09
N LEU A 64 -11.44 12.09 11.10
CA LEU A 64 -10.29 12.48 10.28
C LEU A 64 -9.01 11.72 10.67
N THR A 65 -8.84 11.43 11.97
CA THR A 65 -7.70 10.66 12.48
C THR A 65 -7.77 9.20 12.02
N LEU A 66 -8.97 8.61 12.07
CA LEU A 66 -9.20 7.25 11.58
C LEU A 66 -8.91 7.16 10.08
N GLU A 67 -9.41 8.10 9.30
CA GLU A 67 -9.19 8.15 7.85
C GLU A 67 -7.70 8.30 7.52
N ARG A 68 -7.01 9.24 8.19
CA ARG A 68 -5.55 9.44 8.05
C ARG A 68 -4.76 8.17 8.37
N ASN A 69 -5.15 7.44 9.40
CA ASN A 69 -4.50 6.17 9.75
C ASN A 69 -4.78 5.09 8.70
N GLY A 70 -5.97 5.08 8.09
CA GLY A 70 -6.31 4.23 6.95
C GLY A 70 -5.41 4.49 5.74
N TRP A 71 -5.28 5.77 5.35
CA TRP A 71 -4.41 6.17 4.24
C TRP A 71 -2.94 5.79 4.46
N ARG A 72 -2.43 5.99 5.69
CA ARG A 72 -1.06 5.62 6.05
C ARG A 72 -0.80 4.11 5.94
N LYS A 73 -1.75 3.29 6.37
CA LYS A 73 -1.66 1.83 6.23
C LYS A 73 -1.68 1.41 4.75
N ALA A 74 -2.52 2.05 3.93
CA ALA A 74 -2.57 1.77 2.50
C ALA A 74 -1.25 2.13 1.80
N GLU A 75 -0.66 3.28 2.17
CA GLU A 75 0.66 3.70 1.69
C GLU A 75 1.75 2.69 2.11
N GLU A 76 1.77 2.28 3.37
CA GLU A 76 2.73 1.29 3.89
C GLU A 76 2.65 -0.04 3.12
N VAL A 77 1.43 -0.56 2.90
CA VAL A 77 1.21 -1.78 2.11
C VAL A 77 1.71 -1.62 0.67
N THR A 78 1.49 -0.45 0.07
CA THR A 78 1.94 -0.16 -1.30
C THR A 78 3.46 -0.14 -1.39
N ILE A 79 4.13 0.53 -0.44
CA ILE A 79 5.60 0.58 -0.35
C ILE A 79 6.16 -0.83 -0.17
N GLN A 80 5.62 -1.61 0.78
CA GLN A 80 6.07 -2.98 1.03
C GLN A 80 5.86 -3.89 -0.19
N SER A 81 4.75 -3.72 -0.91
CA SER A 81 4.48 -4.47 -2.15
C SER A 81 5.49 -4.12 -3.24
N ASN A 82 5.77 -2.84 -3.45
CA ASN A 82 6.75 -2.39 -4.44
C ASN A 82 8.17 -2.86 -4.11
N ASP A 83 8.56 -2.86 -2.83
CA ASP A 83 9.85 -3.36 -2.39
C ASP A 83 9.99 -4.86 -2.68
N LYS A 84 8.96 -5.66 -2.35
CA LYS A 84 8.92 -7.09 -2.68
C LYS A 84 9.01 -7.37 -4.17
N LEU A 85 8.27 -6.61 -4.99
CA LEU A 85 8.31 -6.75 -6.45
C LEU A 85 9.69 -6.39 -7.01
N THR A 86 10.28 -5.30 -6.53
CA THR A 86 11.62 -4.85 -6.94
C THR A 86 12.67 -5.90 -6.59
N LYS A 87 12.62 -6.45 -5.37
CA LYS A 87 13.51 -7.52 -4.94
C LYS A 87 13.35 -8.78 -5.79
N ALA A 88 12.12 -9.22 -6.04
CA ALA A 88 11.85 -10.38 -6.88
C ALA A 88 12.36 -10.19 -8.32
N LEU A 89 12.21 -8.99 -8.87
CA LEU A 89 12.74 -8.64 -10.19
C LEU A 89 14.28 -8.73 -10.21
N HIS A 90 14.96 -8.22 -9.19
CA HIS A 90 16.41 -8.34 -9.08
C HIS A 90 16.88 -9.80 -8.96
N GLU A 91 16.19 -10.62 -8.18
CA GLU A 91 16.50 -12.06 -8.05
C GLU A 91 16.31 -12.80 -9.37
N GLN A 92 15.23 -12.51 -10.11
CA GLN A 92 15.01 -13.09 -11.44
C GLN A 92 16.07 -12.65 -12.45
N ASN A 93 16.42 -11.36 -12.48
CA ASN A 93 17.46 -10.86 -13.38
C ASN A 93 18.81 -11.52 -13.09
N ALA A 94 19.17 -11.65 -11.82
CA ALA A 94 20.41 -12.35 -11.42
C ALA A 94 20.38 -13.84 -11.83
N ALA A 95 19.23 -14.51 -11.69
CA ALA A 95 19.08 -15.89 -12.14
C ALA A 95 19.22 -16.03 -13.67
N VAL A 96 18.64 -15.10 -14.43
CA VAL A 96 18.77 -15.07 -15.91
C VAL A 96 20.20 -14.81 -16.33
N GLU A 97 20.92 -13.89 -15.67
CA GLU A 97 22.34 -13.66 -15.94
C GLU A 97 23.19 -14.90 -15.65
N GLY A 98 22.89 -15.61 -14.55
CA GLY A 98 23.54 -16.88 -14.22
C GLY A 98 23.29 -17.96 -15.29
N LEU A 99 22.04 -18.10 -15.76
CA LEU A 99 21.69 -19.03 -16.83
C LEU A 99 22.36 -18.66 -18.16
N LYS A 100 22.46 -17.36 -18.47
CA LYS A 100 23.18 -16.89 -19.66
C LYS A 100 24.66 -17.27 -19.58
N ALA A 101 25.31 -17.03 -18.44
CA ALA A 101 26.71 -17.41 -18.26
C ALA A 101 26.93 -18.93 -18.37
N ASP A 102 25.99 -19.76 -17.90
CA ASP A 102 26.05 -21.22 -18.09
C ASP A 102 25.85 -21.61 -19.56
N ALA A 103 24.90 -20.99 -20.25
CA ALA A 103 24.67 -21.22 -21.68
C ALA A 103 25.92 -20.85 -22.51
N ASP A 104 26.55 -19.71 -22.23
CA ASP A 104 27.78 -19.28 -22.91
C ASP A 104 28.92 -20.30 -22.70
N LYS A 105 29.07 -20.84 -21.49
CA LYS A 105 30.03 -21.92 -21.21
C LYS A 105 29.73 -23.19 -22.02
N ARG A 106 28.46 -23.58 -22.13
CA ARG A 106 28.05 -24.75 -22.93
C ARG A 106 28.31 -24.54 -24.42
N VAL A 107 28.08 -23.33 -24.94
CA VAL A 107 28.39 -23.00 -26.34
C VAL A 107 29.89 -23.10 -26.60
N LEU A 108 30.73 -22.53 -25.73
CA LEU A 108 32.18 -22.63 -25.86
C LEU A 108 32.66 -24.09 -25.78
N ALA A 109 32.13 -24.88 -24.86
CA ALA A 109 32.44 -26.31 -24.75
C ALA A 109 32.00 -27.07 -26.02
N GLY A 110 30.83 -26.76 -26.56
CA GLY A 110 30.33 -27.34 -27.82
C GLY A 110 31.19 -26.97 -29.02
N GLN A 111 31.64 -25.72 -29.12
CA GLN A 111 32.57 -25.26 -30.16
C GLN A 111 33.93 -25.96 -30.06
N ALA A 112 34.46 -26.13 -28.85
CA ALA A 112 35.70 -26.87 -28.63
C ALA A 112 35.56 -28.35 -29.03
N ALA A 113 34.43 -28.98 -28.68
CA ALA A 113 34.12 -30.36 -29.07
C ALA A 113 33.98 -30.51 -30.59
N LEU A 114 33.32 -29.56 -31.26
CA LEU A 114 33.23 -29.52 -32.73
C LEU A 114 34.60 -29.35 -33.38
N GLY A 115 35.44 -28.47 -32.85
CA GLY A 115 36.83 -28.30 -33.30
C GLY A 115 37.61 -29.62 -33.21
N ALA A 116 37.58 -30.28 -32.05
CA ALA A 116 38.24 -31.57 -31.85
C ALA A 116 37.65 -32.71 -32.71
N ALA A 117 36.36 -32.64 -33.05
CA ALA A 117 35.71 -33.61 -33.93
C ALA A 117 36.04 -33.39 -35.40
N LYS A 118 36.28 -32.16 -35.84
CA LYS A 118 36.59 -31.80 -37.24
C LYS A 118 37.84 -32.52 -37.75
N ASP A 119 38.88 -32.59 -36.93
CA ASP A 119 40.10 -33.31 -37.31
C ASP A 119 39.85 -34.82 -37.42
N ARG A 120 39.00 -35.37 -36.53
CA ARG A 120 38.60 -36.79 -36.58
C ARG A 120 37.69 -37.09 -37.78
N SER A 121 36.83 -36.17 -38.20
CA SER A 121 35.99 -36.37 -39.38
C SER A 121 36.83 -36.31 -40.65
N ALA A 122 37.77 -35.37 -40.76
CA ALA A 122 38.69 -35.29 -41.89
C ALA A 122 39.52 -36.58 -42.07
N VAL A 123 40.03 -37.15 -40.98
CA VAL A 123 40.75 -38.44 -41.02
C VAL A 123 39.85 -39.59 -41.45
N ARG A 124 38.58 -39.61 -41.01
CA ARG A 124 37.60 -40.64 -41.43
C ARG A 124 37.21 -40.51 -42.90
N GLU A 125 37.02 -39.28 -43.38
CA GLU A 125 36.71 -38.99 -44.78
C GLU A 125 37.88 -39.35 -45.70
N ASP A 126 39.12 -39.02 -45.33
CA ASP A 126 40.32 -39.42 -46.08
C ASP A 126 40.47 -40.96 -46.11
N LEU A 127 40.25 -41.63 -44.98
CA LEU A 127 40.27 -43.09 -44.92
C LEU A 127 39.18 -43.72 -45.81
N ALA A 128 37.96 -43.18 -45.78
CA ALA A 128 36.86 -43.65 -46.63
C ALA A 128 37.18 -43.48 -48.12
N ALA A 129 37.70 -42.31 -48.52
CA ALA A 129 38.12 -42.06 -49.90
C ALA A 129 39.21 -43.03 -50.38
N ARG A 130 40.19 -43.36 -49.52
CA ARG A 130 41.23 -44.37 -49.83
C ARG A 130 40.66 -45.76 -50.00
N ILE A 131 39.68 -46.15 -49.18
CA ILE A 131 38.99 -47.45 -49.30
C ILE A 131 38.23 -47.52 -50.62
N ASP A 132 37.49 -46.47 -50.97
CA ASP A 132 36.70 -46.45 -52.20
C ASP A 132 37.57 -46.42 -53.46
N ALA A 133 38.69 -45.69 -53.44
CA ALA A 133 39.68 -45.72 -54.53
C ALA A 133 40.31 -47.12 -54.71
N GLN A 134 40.58 -47.84 -53.61
CA GLN A 134 41.07 -49.22 -53.66
C GLN A 134 40.01 -50.20 -54.16
N ARG A 135 38.74 -50.00 -53.82
CA ARG A 135 37.64 -50.81 -54.35
C ARG A 135 37.45 -50.57 -55.85
N ALA A 136 37.56 -49.33 -56.30
CA ALA A 136 37.45 -48.98 -57.72
C ALA A 136 38.57 -49.61 -58.57
N SER A 137 39.79 -49.73 -58.03
CA SER A 137 40.93 -50.33 -58.75
C SER A 137 40.99 -51.86 -58.68
N ALA A 138 40.39 -52.47 -57.65
CA ALA A 138 40.42 -53.93 -57.48
C ALA A 138 39.43 -54.69 -58.39
N GLY A 139 38.46 -54.00 -58.99
CA GLY A 139 37.36 -54.64 -59.73
C GLY A 139 36.43 -55.45 -58.83
N THR A 140 35.23 -55.77 -59.31
CA THR A 140 34.18 -56.58 -58.65
C THR A 140 34.60 -58.04 -58.44
N GLY A 141 35.70 -58.27 -57.71
CA GLY A 141 36.13 -59.58 -57.23
C GLY A 141 35.71 -59.77 -55.78
N ASP A 142 34.74 -60.66 -55.55
CA ASP A 142 34.14 -61.06 -54.25
C ASP A 142 35.15 -61.69 -53.27
N ASN A 143 36.12 -60.92 -52.80
CA ASN A 143 36.93 -61.31 -51.67
C ASN A 143 36.53 -60.43 -50.49
N CYS A 144 35.89 -61.03 -49.47
CA CYS A 144 35.56 -60.40 -48.18
C CYS A 144 36.82 -60.06 -47.34
N ARG A 145 37.90 -59.58 -47.96
CA ARG A 145 39.10 -59.11 -47.28
C ARG A 145 38.90 -57.66 -46.86
N THR A 146 39.27 -57.37 -45.62
CA THR A 146 39.34 -56.01 -45.11
C THR A 146 40.33 -55.21 -45.97
N SER A 147 39.91 -54.02 -46.44
CA SER A 147 40.73 -53.17 -47.32
C SER A 147 42.11 -52.91 -46.69
N PRO A 148 43.20 -52.95 -47.48
CA PRO A 148 44.54 -52.59 -47.01
C PRO A 148 44.59 -51.20 -46.35
N ALA A 149 43.81 -50.23 -46.82
CA ALA A 149 43.71 -48.92 -46.17
C ALA A 149 43.20 -49.01 -44.72
N VAL A 150 42.21 -49.88 -44.45
CA VAL A 150 41.69 -50.12 -43.09
C VAL A 150 42.72 -50.85 -42.22
N MET A 151 43.43 -51.83 -42.79
CA MET A 151 44.49 -52.56 -42.08
C MET A 151 45.68 -51.64 -41.74
N ALA A 152 46.07 -50.74 -42.65
CA ALA A 152 47.12 -49.74 -42.44
C ALA A 152 46.75 -48.78 -41.30
N ALA A 153 45.52 -48.27 -41.33
CA ALA A 153 45.01 -47.36 -40.31
C ALA A 153 44.93 -48.00 -38.91
N LYS A 154 44.83 -49.34 -38.84
CA LYS A 154 44.88 -50.10 -37.58
C LYS A 154 46.30 -50.52 -37.16
N GLY A 155 47.32 -50.24 -37.97
CA GLY A 155 48.70 -50.72 -37.73
C GLY A 155 48.85 -52.24 -37.87
N GLN A 156 48.01 -52.86 -38.70
CA GLN A 156 47.92 -54.31 -38.90
C GLN A 156 48.46 -54.75 -40.27
N LEU A 157 49.18 -53.86 -40.97
CA LEU A 157 49.91 -54.12 -42.20
C LEU A 157 51.41 -54.16 -41.96
#